data_AF-A0A9D8G821-F1
#
_entry.id   AF-A0A9D8G821-F1
#
_cell.length_a   1.000
_cell.length_b   1.000
_cell.length_c   1.000
_cell.angle_alpha   90.00
_cell.angle_beta   90.00
_cell.angle_gamma   90.00
#
_symmetry.space_group_name_H-M   'P 1'
#
loop_
_entity.id
_entity.type
_entity.pdbx_description
1 polymer ?
#
loop_
_entity_poly.entity_id
_entity_poly.type
_entity_poly.pdbx_seq_one_letter_code
_entity_poly.pdbx_strand_id
1 'polypeptide(L)'
;MLGVIISGCMVILLAILMEVAASALRLTGLVIQAARFQALSALTGTGFTTKEAELIMTNRQRRRIVMFLMILGTVGFITILGSSCVCFSVVHYC
;
A
#
# COMPACT_ATOMS: atom_id res chain seq x y z
N MET A 1 -15.03 -17.15 12.60
CA MET A 1 -15.84 -16.07 11.99
C MET A 1 -15.26 -14.67 12.23
N LEU A 2 -14.94 -14.28 13.47
CA LEU A 2 -14.37 -12.96 13.78
C LEU A 2 -13.09 -12.62 12.99
N GLY A 3 -12.17 -13.57 12.82
CA GLY A 3 -10.92 -13.35 12.06
C GLY A 3 -11.14 -13.01 10.58
N VAL A 4 -12.17 -13.59 9.94
CA VAL A 4 -12.52 -13.29 8.54
C VAL A 4 -13.09 -11.88 8.42
N ILE A 5 -13.91 -11.46 9.38
CA ILE A 5 -14.52 -10.13 9.42
C ILE A 5 -13.42 -9.05 9.61
N ILE A 6 -12.49 -9.28 10.54
CA ILE A 6 -11.38 -8.35 10.81
C ILE A 6 -10.48 -8.22 9.58
N SER A 7 -10.08 -9.34 8.97
CA SER A 7 -9.27 -9.34 7.73
C SER A 7 -9.97 -8.62 6.59
N GLY A 8 -11.28 -8.83 6.41
CA GLY A 8 -12.07 -8.17 5.37
C GLY A 8 -12.14 -6.66 5.54
N CYS A 9 -12.39 -6.16 6.76
CA CYS A 9 -12.36 -4.74 7.05
C CYS A 9 -10.98 -4.11 6.80
N MET A 10 -9.90 -4.83 7.14
CA MET A 10 -8.52 -4.36 6.93
C MET A 10 -8.19 -4.19 5.44
N VAL A 11 -8.62 -5.13 4.60
CA VAL A 11 -8.45 -5.06 3.13
C VAL A 11 -9.16 -3.83 2.56
N ILE A 12 -10.40 -3.57 2.99
CA ILE A 12 -11.19 -2.42 2.53
C ILE A 12 -10.52 -1.10 2.94
N LEU A 13 -10.05 -1.00 4.19
CA LEU A 13 -9.32 0.17 4.69
C LEU A 13 -8.04 0.45 3.88
N LEU A 14 -7.26 -0.59 3.58
CA LEU A 14 -6.05 -0.47 2.78
C LEU A 14 -6.36 -0.04 1.33
N ALA A 15 -7.42 -0.58 0.72
CA ALA A 15 -7.83 -0.18 -0.63
C ALA A 15 -8.20 1.31 -0.71
N ILE A 16 -8.95 1.81 0.28
CA ILE A 16 -9.31 3.24 0.37
C ILE A 16 -8.06 4.11 0.56
N LEU A 17 -7.14 3.70 1.45
CA LEU A 17 -5.88 4.42 1.67
C LEU A 17 -5.03 4.51 0.39
N MET A 18 -5.00 3.44 -0.40
CA MET A 18 -4.29 3.42 -1.68
C MET A 18 -4.86 4.41 -2.69
N GLU A 19 -6.19 4.50 -2.82
CA GLU A 19 -6.83 5.47 -3.71
C GLU A 19 -6.63 6.92 -3.24
N VAL A 20 -6.71 7.17 -1.93
CA VAL A 20 -6.45 8.49 -1.34
C VAL A 20 -5.01 8.92 -1.60
N ALA A 21 -4.04 8.03 -1.41
CA ALA A 21 -2.64 8.34 -1.66
C ALA A 21 -2.34 8.53 -3.16
N ALA A 22 -2.95 7.73 -4.03
CA ALA A 22 -2.84 7.91 -5.49
C ALA A 22 -3.44 9.25 -5.93
N SER A 23 -4.57 9.65 -5.35
CA SER A 23 -5.21 10.94 -5.62
C SER A 23 -4.38 12.11 -5.09
N ALA A 24 -3.79 11.97 -3.90
CA ALA A 24 -2.85 12.95 -3.35
C ALA A 24 -1.61 13.11 -4.25
N LEU A 25 -1.07 12.01 -4.79
CA LEU A 25 0.05 12.05 -5.72
C LEU A 25 -0.32 12.76 -7.04
N ARG A 26 -1.53 12.53 -7.57
CA ARG A 26 -2.06 13.26 -8.74
C ARG A 26 -2.14 14.77 -8.49
N LEU A 27 -2.68 15.17 -7.34
CA LEU A 27 -2.84 16.59 -6.96
C LEU A 27 -1.50 17.32 -6.85
N THR A 28 -0.40 16.62 -6.57
CA THR A 28 0.92 17.26 -6.51
C THR A 28 1.50 17.61 -7.90
N GLY A 29 0.87 17.19 -9.01
CA GLY A 29 1.31 17.52 -10.39
C GLY A 29 2.22 16.49 -11.04
N LEU A 30 2.09 15.20 -10.67
CA LEU A 30 2.82 14.12 -11.34
C LEU A 30 2.03 13.66 -12.58
N VAL A 31 2.71 13.35 -13.69
CA VAL A 31 2.07 12.84 -14.91
C VAL A 31 1.29 11.55 -14.57
N ILE A 32 0.05 11.47 -15.06
CA ILE A 32 -0.95 10.44 -14.70
C ILE A 32 -0.42 8.99 -14.84
N GLN A 33 0.47 8.76 -15.81
CA GLN A 33 1.06 7.47 -16.12
C GLN A 33 2.15 7.10 -15.10
N ALA A 34 3.05 8.04 -14.78
CA ALA A 34 4.05 7.88 -13.74
C ALA A 34 3.39 7.66 -12.37
N ALA A 35 2.37 8.44 -12.00
CA ALA A 35 1.66 8.29 -10.72
C ALA A 35 1.05 6.90 -10.49
N ARG A 36 0.50 6.27 -11.53
CA ARG A 36 -0.06 4.91 -11.43
C ARG A 36 1.04 3.86 -11.29
N PHE A 37 2.10 3.97 -12.08
CA PHE A 37 3.26 3.07 -11.98
C PHE A 37 3.98 3.20 -10.63
N GLN A 38 4.07 4.42 -10.11
CA GLN A 38 4.63 4.73 -8.80
C GLN A 38 3.80 4.11 -7.68
N ALA A 39 2.48 4.33 -7.69
CA ALA A 39 1.59 3.81 -6.66
C ALA A 39 1.56 2.28 -6.67
N LEU A 40 1.59 1.66 -7.86
CA LEU A 40 1.73 0.21 -8.02
C LEU A 40 3.06 -0.30 -7.44
N SER A 41 4.18 0.30 -7.82
CA SER A 41 5.51 -0.15 -7.36
C SER A 41 5.74 0.09 -5.87
N ALA A 42 5.16 1.16 -5.31
CA ALA A 42 5.15 1.43 -3.88
C ALA A 42 4.32 0.39 -3.12
N LEU A 43 3.20 -0.04 -3.70
CA LEU A 43 2.32 -1.07 -3.12
C LEU A 43 2.99 -2.45 -3.14
N THR A 44 3.59 -2.84 -4.26
CA THR A 44 4.26 -4.14 -4.42
C THR A 44 5.64 -4.20 -3.78
N GLY A 45 6.18 -3.08 -3.32
CA GLY A 45 7.51 -3.01 -2.74
C GLY A 45 8.64 -3.24 -3.75
N THR A 46 8.35 -3.23 -5.06
CA THR A 46 9.30 -3.58 -6.13
C THR A 46 10.29 -2.45 -6.47
N GLY A 47 10.21 -1.31 -5.78
CA GLY A 47 11.13 -0.17 -5.94
C GLY A 47 10.81 0.70 -7.16
N PHE A 48 11.46 1.86 -7.25
CA PHE A 48 11.27 2.83 -8.33
C PHE A 48 12.41 2.75 -9.35
N THR A 49 12.14 3.09 -10.61
CA THR A 49 13.20 3.38 -11.58
C THR A 49 13.96 4.64 -11.12
N THR A 50 15.30 4.61 -11.22
CA THR A 50 16.20 5.64 -10.69
C THR A 50 15.86 7.07 -11.14
N LYS A 51 15.36 7.23 -12.37
CA LYS A 51 14.98 8.54 -12.92
C LYS A 51 13.65 9.09 -12.39
N GLU A 52 12.69 8.22 -12.09
CA GLU A 52 11.40 8.66 -11.54
C GLU A 52 11.45 8.86 -10.02
N ALA A 53 12.31 8.10 -9.34
CA ALA A 53 12.63 8.32 -7.93
C ALA A 53 13.21 9.73 -7.69
N GLU A 54 14.04 10.22 -8.61
CA GLU A 54 14.68 11.53 -8.56
C GLU A 54 13.64 12.66 -8.63
N LEU A 55 12.66 12.57 -9.55
CA LEU A 55 11.56 13.52 -9.70
C LEU A 55 10.63 13.60 -8.48
N ILE A 56 10.52 12.52 -7.71
CA ILE A 56 9.75 12.49 -6.45
C ILE A 56 10.56 13.01 -5.28
N MET A 57 11.85 12.70 -5.23
CA MET A 57 12.77 13.15 -4.18
C MET A 57 12.97 14.67 -4.19
N THR A 58 12.80 15.34 -5.35
CA THR A 58 12.89 16.80 -5.47
C THR A 58 11.85 17.54 -4.61
N ASN A 59 10.70 16.93 -4.31
CA ASN A 59 9.62 17.59 -3.59
C ASN A 59 9.28 16.87 -2.26
N ARG A 60 9.63 17.51 -1.14
CA ARG A 60 9.60 16.93 0.22
C ARG A 60 8.20 16.44 0.65
N GLN A 61 7.13 17.05 0.10
CA GLN A 61 5.73 16.65 0.30
C GLN A 61 5.42 15.29 -0.35
N ARG A 62 5.84 15.09 -1.61
CA ARG A 62 5.62 13.84 -2.37
C ARG A 62 6.34 12.65 -1.73
N ARG A 63 7.56 12.88 -1.24
CA ARG A 63 8.38 11.87 -0.58
C ARG A 63 7.71 11.30 0.68
N ARG A 64 7.04 12.11 1.50
CA ARG A 64 6.32 11.59 2.68
C ARG A 64 5.14 10.71 2.28
N ILE A 65 4.36 11.11 1.29
CA ILE A 65 3.19 10.35 0.82
C ILE A 65 3.63 8.96 0.35
N VAL A 66 4.68 8.91 -0.49
CA VAL A 66 5.22 7.64 -1.00
C VAL A 66 5.80 6.78 0.12
N MET A 67 6.54 7.37 1.06
CA MET A 67 7.13 6.64 2.18
C MET A 67 6.06 6.04 3.10
N PHE A 68 5.00 6.80 3.39
CA PHE A 68 3.85 6.27 4.13
C PHE A 68 3.15 5.16 3.36
N LEU A 69 2.97 5.33 2.04
CA LEU A 69 2.31 4.33 1.20
C LEU A 69 3.07 3.01 1.15
N MET A 70 4.40 3.08 1.05
CA MET A 70 5.27 1.91 1.00
C MET A 70 5.25 1.13 2.33
N ILE A 71 5.30 1.82 3.47
CA ILE A 71 5.23 1.19 4.79
C ILE A 71 3.83 0.58 5.02
N LEU A 72 2.76 1.33 4.76
CA LEU A 72 1.38 0.87 4.94
C LEU A 72 1.03 -0.30 4.03
N GLY A 73 1.46 -0.27 2.77
CA GLY A 73 1.22 -1.34 1.80
C GLY A 73 1.82 -2.67 2.24
N THR A 74 3.12 -2.68 2.57
CA THR A 74 3.81 -3.91 2.98
C THR A 74 3.33 -4.44 4.34
N VAL A 75 3.16 -3.56 5.34
CA VAL A 75 2.67 -3.95 6.67
C VAL A 75 1.23 -4.47 6.60
N GLY A 76 0.36 -3.79 5.84
CA GLY A 76 -1.02 -4.21 5.64
C GLY A 76 -1.11 -5.59 4.97
N PHE A 77 -0.31 -5.82 3.94
CA PHE A 77 -0.27 -7.10 3.22
C PHE A 77 0.21 -8.26 4.10
N ILE A 78 1.29 -8.06 4.88
CA ILE A 78 1.81 -9.06 5.82
C ILE A 78 0.77 -9.36 6.91
N THR A 79 0.05 -8.35 7.39
CA THR A 79 -0.98 -8.52 8.45
C THR A 79 -2.16 -9.36 7.95
N ILE A 80 -2.62 -9.13 6.71
CA ILE A 80 -3.70 -9.92 6.10
C ILE A 80 -3.27 -11.38 5.92
N LEU A 81 -2.06 -11.61 5.39
CA LEU A 81 -1.50 -12.96 5.22
C LEU A 81 -1.31 -13.68 6.56
N GLY A 82 -0.78 -12.99 7.58
CA GLY A 82 -0.63 -13.55 8.91
C GLY A 82 -1.97 -13.92 9.54
N SER A 83 -2.96 -13.02 9.45
CA SER A 83 -4.29 -13.27 10.02
C SER A 83 -5.02 -14.42 9.34
N SER A 84 -4.87 -14.60 8.03
CA SER A 84 -5.49 -15.72 7.30
C SER A 84 -4.82 -17.05 7.63
N CYS A 85 -3.49 -17.10 7.74
CA CYS A 85 -2.75 -18.29 8.17
C CYS A 85 -3.07 -18.70 9.60
N VAL A 86 -3.09 -17.75 10.55
CA VAL A 86 -3.43 -18.02 11.96
C VAL A 86 -4.86 -18.55 12.08
N CYS A 87 -5.80 -17.99 11.30
CA CYS A 87 -7.18 -18.46 11.29
C CYS A 87 -7.30 -19.91 10.80
N PHE A 88 -6.48 -20.32 9.81
CA PHE A 88 -6.45 -21.70 9.32
C PHE A 88 -5.88 -22.68 10.37
N SER A 89 -4.79 -22.32 11.05
CA SER A 89 -4.25 -23.15 12.14
C SER A 89 -5.26 -23.33 13.26
N VAL A 90 -5.95 -22.27 13.71
CA VAL A 90 -6.97 -22.38 14.76
C VAL A 90 -8.12 -23.33 14.38
N VAL A 91 -8.54 -23.34 13.12
CA VAL A 91 -9.60 -24.24 12.64
C VAL A 91 -9.17 -25.70 12.60
N HIS A 92 -7.89 -25.99 12.34
CA HIS A 92 -7.38 -27.36 12.24
C HIS A 92 -7.08 -28.03 13.59
N TYR A 93 -7.00 -27.27 14.68
CA TYR A 93 -6.75 -27.79 16.04
C TYR A 93 -8.04 -27.99 16.88
N CYS A 94 -9.22 -27.71 16.32
CA CYS A 94 -10.53 -27.87 16.96
C CYS A 94 -11.33 -28.98 16.30
#